data_AF-F5Y9S5-F1
#
_entry.id   AF-F5Y9S5-F1
#
_cell.length_a   1.000
_cell.length_b   1.000
_cell.length_c   1.000
_cell.angle_alpha   90.00
_cell.angle_beta   90.00
_cell.angle_gamma   90.00
#
_symmetry.space_group_name_H-M   'P 1'
#
loop_
_entity.id
_entity.type
_entity.pdbx_description
1 polymer ?
#
loop_
_entity_poly.entity_id
_entity_poly.type
_entity_poly.pdbx_seq_one_letter_code
_entity_poly.pdbx_strand_id
1 'polypeptide(L)'
;MNKTILPFPATDTQIWNHAKENNYIIVTQDADFLNFLQTKGYPPKIILLHTGNISTKEAEKILLQAKPSIEELDSKDLGLLEIW
;
A
#
# COMPACT_ATOMS: atom_id res chain seq x y z
N MET A 1 -8.22 0.74 19.74
CA MET A 1 -7.79 0.39 18.36
C MET A 1 -8.53 1.32 17.41
N ASN A 2 -7.83 2.11 16.61
CA ASN A 2 -8.47 2.86 15.51
C ASN A 2 -8.96 1.83 14.49
N LYS A 3 -10.26 1.51 14.55
CA LYS A 3 -10.94 0.88 13.42
C LYS A 3 -11.09 1.97 12.36
N THR A 4 -10.71 1.65 11.12
CA THR A 4 -11.07 2.49 9.97
C THR A 4 -12.59 2.62 9.91
N ILE A 5 -13.08 3.63 9.20
CA ILE A 5 -14.53 3.81 8.97
C ILE A 5 -15.11 2.77 7.99
N LEU A 6 -14.26 1.88 7.46
CA LEU A 6 -14.64 0.90 6.46
C LEU A 6 -15.41 -0.27 7.08
N PRO A 7 -16.35 -0.88 6.34
CA PRO A 7 -17.05 -2.09 6.79
C PRO A 7 -16.08 -3.27 6.94
N PHE A 8 -16.49 -4.30 7.68
CA PHE A 8 -15.73 -5.54 7.82
C PHE A 8 -16.54 -6.73 7.26
N PRO A 9 -16.07 -7.41 6.19
CA PRO A 9 -14.87 -7.09 5.42
C PRO A 9 -15.07 -5.85 4.51
N ALA A 10 -13.98 -5.13 4.24
CA ALA A 10 -13.94 -4.08 3.23
C ALA A 10 -13.59 -4.69 1.87
N THR A 11 -14.15 -4.14 0.80
CA THR A 11 -13.77 -4.50 -0.58
C THR A 11 -12.51 -3.74 -1.02
N ASP A 12 -11.78 -4.24 -2.02
CA ASP A 12 -10.58 -3.56 -2.54
C ASP A 12 -10.89 -2.15 -3.04
N THR A 13 -12.07 -1.96 -3.64
CA THR A 13 -12.53 -0.63 -4.09
C THR A 13 -12.74 0.32 -2.91
N GLN A 14 -13.25 -0.16 -1.78
CA GLN A 14 -13.39 0.65 -0.56
C GLN A 14 -12.03 1.00 0.04
N ILE A 15 -11.08 0.05 0.07
CA ILE A 15 -9.71 0.29 0.52
C ILE A 15 -9.02 1.33 -0.38
N TRP A 16 -9.13 1.16 -1.71
CA TRP A 16 -8.58 2.07 -2.70
C TRP A 16 -9.09 3.50 -2.55
N ASN A 17 -10.41 3.66 -2.48
CA ASN A 17 -11.02 4.99 -2.36
C ASN A 17 -10.64 5.65 -1.03
N HIS A 18 -10.65 4.88 0.07
CA HIS A 18 -10.24 5.40 1.36
C HIS A 18 -8.79 5.87 1.37
N ALA A 19 -7.87 5.08 0.79
CA ALA A 19 -6.47 5.47 0.67
C ALA A 19 -6.30 6.72 -0.21
N LYS A 20 -7.02 6.79 -1.33
CA LYS A 20 -7.02 7.95 -2.23
C LYS A 20 -7.49 9.23 -1.52
N GLU A 21 -8.64 9.17 -0.86
CA GLU A 21 -9.26 10.32 -0.19
C GLU A 21 -8.42 10.87 0.96
N ASN A 22 -7.66 10.01 1.63
CA ASN A 22 -6.86 10.36 2.80
C ASN A 22 -5.36 10.54 2.48
N ASN A 23 -4.99 10.49 1.19
CA ASN A 23 -3.61 10.56 0.73
C ASN A 23 -2.68 9.52 1.42
N TYR A 24 -3.17 8.28 1.52
CA TYR A 24 -2.41 7.16 2.06
C TYR A 24 -1.74 6.33 0.96
N ILE A 25 -0.66 5.66 1.35
CA ILE A 25 0.00 4.62 0.56
C ILE A 25 -0.58 3.26 0.98
N ILE A 26 -0.98 2.44 0.01
CA ILE A 26 -1.43 1.07 0.26
C ILE A 26 -0.20 0.17 0.37
N VAL A 27 0.00 -0.48 1.52
CA VAL A 27 0.98 -1.55 1.67
C VAL A 27 0.25 -2.89 1.55
N THR A 28 0.65 -3.73 0.61
CA THR A 28 -0.03 -5.00 0.36
C THR A 28 0.92 -6.10 -0.11
N GLN A 29 0.50 -7.35 0.02
CA GLN A 29 1.09 -8.51 -0.68
C GLN A 29 0.18 -8.99 -1.82
N ASP A 30 -1.00 -8.39 -1.95
CA ASP A 30 -1.99 -8.72 -2.96
C ASP A 30 -1.70 -7.95 -4.26
N ALA A 31 -1.27 -8.69 -5.28
CA ALA A 31 -0.96 -8.14 -6.58
C ALA A 31 -2.19 -7.57 -7.32
N ASP A 32 -3.42 -7.86 -6.87
CA ASP A 32 -4.63 -7.33 -7.52
C ASP A 32 -4.74 -5.80 -7.42
N PHE A 33 -4.10 -5.17 -6.43
CA PHE A 33 -4.01 -3.71 -6.36
C PHE A 33 -3.14 -3.11 -7.50
N LEU A 34 -2.23 -3.88 -8.11
CA LEU A 34 -1.52 -3.44 -9.30
C LEU A 34 -2.48 -3.23 -10.48
N ASN A 35 -3.54 -4.04 -10.58
CA ASN A 35 -4.57 -3.84 -11.60
C ASN A 35 -5.27 -2.49 -11.41
N PHE A 36 -5.50 -2.08 -10.17
CA PHE A 36 -6.08 -0.76 -9.88
C PHE A 36 -5.10 0.36 -10.23
N LEU A 37 -3.81 0.22 -9.90
CA LEU A 37 -2.80 1.20 -10.29
C LEU A 37 -2.68 1.35 -11.81
N GLN A 38 -2.68 0.23 -12.54
CA GLN A 38 -2.62 0.25 -14.01
C GLN A 38 -3.87 0.87 -14.65
N THR A 39 -5.05 0.59 -14.10
CA THR A 39 -6.32 1.04 -14.70
C THR A 39 -6.75 2.43 -14.26
N LYS A 40 -6.41 2.85 -13.04
CA LYS A 40 -6.87 4.12 -12.44
C LYS A 40 -5.73 5.14 -12.26
N GLY A 41 -4.47 4.75 -12.43
CA GLY A 41 -3.31 5.55 -12.05
C GLY A 41 -3.17 5.68 -10.53
N TYR A 42 -2.25 6.53 -10.09
CA TYR A 42 -2.14 6.98 -8.70
C TYR A 42 -2.56 8.45 -8.59
N PRO A 43 -3.06 8.92 -7.42
CA PRO A 43 -3.16 8.23 -6.12
C PRO A 43 -4.31 7.21 -5.99
N PRO A 44 -4.21 6.23 -5.05
CA PRO A 44 -3.12 6.04 -4.07
C PRO A 44 -1.87 5.38 -4.66
N LYS A 45 -0.73 5.59 -4.00
CA LYS A 45 0.52 4.89 -4.28
C LYS A 45 0.50 3.50 -3.63
N ILE A 46 1.28 2.57 -4.16
CA ILE A 46 1.35 1.18 -3.68
C ILE A 46 2.78 0.84 -3.24
N ILE A 47 2.90 0.15 -2.11
CA ILE A 47 4.06 -0.65 -1.73
C ILE A 47 3.64 -2.12 -1.80
N LEU A 48 4.24 -2.87 -2.73
CA LEU A 48 4.00 -4.31 -2.88
C LEU A 48 5.14 -5.10 -2.22
N LEU A 49 4.80 -5.96 -1.27
CA LEU A 49 5.73 -6.83 -0.55
C LEU A 49 5.74 -8.23 -1.18
N HIS A 50 6.88 -8.64 -1.75
CA HIS A 50 7.08 -9.97 -2.34
C HIS A 50 7.61 -11.01 -1.33
N THR A 51 7.06 -10.99 -0.11
CA THR A 51 7.62 -11.71 1.05
C THR A 51 6.87 -13.00 1.40
N GLY A 52 5.68 -13.22 0.81
CA GLY A 52 4.72 -14.20 1.27
C GLY A 52 4.25 -13.93 2.71
N ASN A 53 3.56 -14.91 3.30
CA ASN A 53 2.97 -14.79 4.65
C ASN A 53 4.05 -14.52 5.71
N ILE A 54 4.15 -13.26 6.12
CA ILE A 54 5.03 -12.79 7.19
C ILE A 54 4.20 -12.20 8.34
N SER A 55 4.79 -12.21 9.53
CA SER A 55 4.18 -11.52 10.68
C SER A 55 4.20 -10.01 10.49
N THR A 56 3.32 -9.30 11.22
CA THR A 56 3.33 -7.84 11.26
C THR A 56 4.68 -7.25 11.68
N LYS A 57 5.40 -7.94 12.58
CA LYS A 57 6.73 -7.52 13.05
C LYS A 57 7.80 -7.63 11.97
N GLU A 58 7.71 -8.65 11.12
CA GLU A 58 8.61 -8.79 9.96
C GLU A 58 8.30 -7.72 8.92
N ALA A 59 7.01 -7.48 8.64
CA ALA A 59 6.59 -6.41 7.73
C ALA A 59 7.07 -5.04 8.21
N GLU A 60 6.93 -4.74 9.51
CA GLU A 60 7.45 -3.51 10.12
C GLU A 60 8.96 -3.37 9.90
N LYS A 61 9.74 -4.43 10.15
CA LYS A 61 11.19 -4.41 9.95
C LYS A 61 11.56 -4.11 8.49
N ILE A 62 10.87 -4.74 7.54
CA ILE A 62 11.09 -4.54 6.10
C ILE A 62 10.76 -3.09 5.72
N LEU A 63 9.63 -2.55 6.17
CA LEU A 63 9.22 -1.18 5.89
C LEU A 63 10.19 -0.15 6.51
N LEU A 64 10.67 -0.40 7.73
CA LEU A 64 11.68 0.45 8.37
C LEU A 64 13.01 0.45 7.61
N GLN A 65 13.43 -0.71 7.10
CA GLN A 65 14.63 -0.83 6.26
C GLN A 65 14.46 -0.13 4.91
N ALA A 66 13.25 -0.19 4.32
CA ALA A 66 12.91 0.46 3.06
C ALA A 66 12.53 1.94 3.21
N LYS A 67 12.60 2.53 4.40
CA LYS A 67 12.16 3.89 4.69
C LYS A 67 12.67 4.94 3.68
N PRO A 68 13.95 4.97 3.28
CA PRO A 68 14.43 5.95 2.28
C PRO A 68 13.69 5.82 0.94
N SER A 69 13.44 4.59 0.48
CA SER A 69 12.70 4.32 -0.77
C SER A 69 11.23 4.70 -0.65
N ILE A 70 10.64 4.57 0.55
CA ILE A 70 9.26 4.99 0.82
C ILE A 70 9.15 6.52 0.80
N GLU A 71 10.12 7.24 1.38
CA GLU A 71 10.18 8.70 1.33
C GLU A 71 10.39 9.21 -0.12
N GLU A 72 11.20 8.50 -0.91
CA GLU A 72 11.36 8.76 -2.34
C GLU A 72 10.05 8.50 -3.11
N LEU A 73 9.37 7.39 -2.85
CA LEU A 73 8.06 7.10 -3.42
C LEU A 73 7.09 8.23 -3.12
N ASP A 74 7.02 8.71 -1.88
CA ASP A 74 6.07 9.75 -1.46
C ASP A 74 6.36 11.11 -2.10
N SER A 75 7.65 11.48 -2.24
CA SER A 75 8.07 12.77 -2.78
C SER A 75 8.10 12.86 -4.31
N LYS A 76 8.11 11.73 -5.02
CA LYS A 76 8.18 11.69 -6.49
C LYS A 76 6.85 11.35 -7.15
N ASP A 77 6.79 11.61 -8.46
CA ASP A 77 5.72 11.15 -9.36
C ASP A 77 5.96 9.67 -9.70
N LEU A 78 5.82 8.82 -8.68
CA LEU A 78 5.92 7.38 -8.74
C LEU A 78 4.70 6.76 -8.04
N GLY A 79 4.12 5.74 -8.66
CA GLY A 79 2.92 5.07 -8.16
C GLY A 79 3.17 3.75 -7.42
N LEU A 80 4.37 3.17 -7.57
CA LEU A 80 4.68 1.83 -7.09
C LEU A 80 6.11 1.76 -6.52
N LEU A 81 6.24 1.10 -5.37
CA LEU A 81 7.48 0.55 -4.85
C LEU A 81 7.30 -0.96 -4.62
N GLU A 82 8.19 -1.76 -5.19
CA GLU A 82 8.22 -3.20 -4.91
C GLU A 82 9.38 -3.51 -3.97
N ILE A 83 9.12 -4.34 -2.95
CA ILE A 83 10.11 -4.78 -1.97
C ILE A 83 10.19 -6.30 -2.02
N TRP A 84 11.40 -6.82 -2.21
CA TRP A 84 11.73 -8.26 -2.32
C TRP A 84 12.44 -8.77 -1.07
#